data_AF-A0A0R2FDW7-F1
#
_entry.id   AF-A0A0R2FDW7-F1
#
_cell.length_a   1.000
_cell.length_b   1.000
_cell.length_c   1.000
_cell.angle_alpha   90.00
_cell.angle_beta   90.00
_cell.angle_gamma   90.00
#
_symmetry.space_group_name_H-M   'P 1'
#
loop_
_entity.id
_entity.type
_entity.pdbx_description
1 polymer ?
#
loop_
_entity_poly.entity_id
_entity_poly.type
_entity_poly.pdbx_seq_one_letter_code
_entity_poly.pdbx_strand_id
1 'polypeptide(L)' 'MRSSADEITVFRYILKQHKTVYYNGNGQMLYGKQFINGKWYTFDKNTGAMKK' A
#
# COMPACT_ATOMS: atom_id res chain seq x y z
N MET A 1 -20.44 15.06 -6.10
CA MET A 1 -19.85 13.72 -6.27
C MET A 1 -18.46 13.91 -6.86
N ARG A 2 -17.38 13.73 -6.07
CA ARG A 2 -16.02 14.01 -6.53
C ARG A 2 -15.44 12.80 -7.25
N SER A 3 -14.78 13.09 -8.36
CA SER A 3 -14.48 12.20 -9.48
C SER A 3 -13.48 11.09 -9.18
N SER A 4 -13.67 10.01 -9.94
CA SER A 4 -13.04 8.70 -9.95
C SER A 4 -11.52 8.61 -10.25
N ALA A 5 -10.69 9.64 -10.03
CA ALA A 5 -9.34 9.64 -10.62
C ALA A 5 -8.22 10.43 -9.90
N ASP A 6 -8.38 10.81 -8.63
CA ASP A 6 -7.21 11.16 -7.81
C ASP A 6 -6.65 9.85 -7.24
N GLU A 7 -5.46 9.46 -7.68
CA GLU A 7 -4.76 8.22 -7.35
C GLU A 7 -4.79 7.91 -5.84
N ILE A 8 -5.76 7.10 -5.38
CA ILE A 8 -5.85 6.75 -3.95
C ILE A 8 -4.77 5.71 -3.64
N THR A 9 -3.53 6.18 -3.56
CA THR A 9 -2.39 5.40 -3.17
C THR A 9 -2.15 5.63 -1.68
N VAL A 10 -2.54 4.66 -0.84
CA VAL A 10 -2.71 4.91 0.62
C VAL A 10 -2.08 3.83 1.48
N PHE A 11 -1.36 4.27 2.52
CA PHE A 11 -0.94 3.42 3.62
C PHE A 11 -2.13 3.09 4.52
N ARG A 12 -2.36 1.81 4.77
CA ARG A 12 -3.44 1.35 5.63
C ARG A 12 -2.93 0.42 6.70
N TYR A 13 -3.21 0.74 7.96
CA TYR A 13 -2.97 -0.16 9.07
C TYR A 13 -4.16 -1.10 9.25
N ILE A 14 -3.91 -2.41 9.24
CA ILE A 14 -4.90 -3.45 9.46
C ILE A 14 -4.73 -3.93 10.89
N LEU A 15 -5.56 -3.40 11.81
CA LEU A 15 -5.47 -3.70 13.24
C LEU A 15 -5.53 -5.20 13.53
N LYS A 16 -6.48 -5.92 12.92
CA LYS A 16 -6.66 -7.38 13.11
C LYS A 16 -5.43 -8.21 12.72
N GLN A 17 -4.58 -7.70 11.85
CA GLN A 17 -3.39 -8.39 11.34
C GLN A 17 -2.09 -7.71 11.80
N HIS A 18 -2.19 -6.67 12.63
CA HIS A 18 -1.07 -5.86 13.13
C HIS A 18 -0.05 -5.47 12.05
N LYS A 19 -0.51 -5.13 10.85
CA LYS A 19 0.37 -4.81 9.71
C LYS A 19 -0.05 -3.54 8.99
N THR A 20 0.93 -2.84 8.44
CA THR A 20 0.72 -1.75 7.48
C THR A 20 0.82 -2.31 6.07
N VAL A 21 -0.14 -1.99 5.21
CA VAL A 21 -0.14 -2.34 3.78
C VAL A 21 -0.26 -1.07 2.95
N TYR A 22 -0.04 -1.18 1.64
CA TYR A 22 -0.24 -0.09 0.70
C TYR A 22 -1.15 -0.52 -0.44
N TYR A 23 -2.12 0.32 -0.78
CA TYR A 23 -3.02 0.11 -1.92
C TYR A 23 -2.67 1.08 -3.05
N ASN A 24 -2.75 0.64 -4.30
CA ASN A 24 -2.65 1.52 -5.46
C ASN A 24 -4.00 2.21 -5.77
N GLY A 25 -4.01 3.12 -6.76
CA GLY A 25 -5.22 3.85 -7.16
C GLY A 25 -6.38 2.98 -7.65
N ASN A 26 -6.12 1.72 -8.01
CA ASN A 26 -7.14 0.72 -8.37
C ASN A 26 -7.63 -0.10 -7.16
N GLY A 27 -7.18 0.22 -5.94
CA GLY A 27 -7.49 -0.52 -4.72
C GLY A 27 -6.76 -1.86 -4.59
N GLN A 28 -5.71 -2.11 -5.38
CA GLN A 28 -4.93 -3.34 -5.31
C GLN A 28 -3.81 -3.21 -4.28
N MET A 29 -3.62 -4.23 -3.45
CA MET A 29 -2.53 -4.26 -2.48
C MET A 29 -1.18 -4.45 -3.18
N LEU A 30 -0.16 -3.71 -2.75
CA LEU A 30 1.19 -3.83 -3.27
C LEU A 30 2.04 -4.85 -2.50
N TYR A 31 3.01 -5.41 -3.22
CA TYR A 31 3.91 -6.47 -2.75
C TYR A 31 5.34 -6.21 -3.25
N GLY A 32 6.34 -6.76 -2.55
CA GLY A 32 7.74 -6.62 -2.95
C GLY A 32 8.30 -5.21 -2.75
N LYS A 33 9.41 -4.91 -3.42
CA LYS A 33 10.08 -3.61 -3.34
C LYS A 33 9.38 -2.61 -4.25
N GLN A 34 8.97 -1.48 -3.68
CA GLN A 34 8.19 -0.44 -4.35
C GLN A 34 8.81 0.93 -4.13
N PHE A 35 8.82 1.77 -5.16
CA PHE A 35 9.25 3.15 -5.08
C PHE A 35 8.01 4.04 -5.07
N ILE A 36 7.72 4.66 -3.92
CA ILE A 36 6.50 5.42 -3.67
C ILE A 36 6.88 6.78 -3.11
N ASN A 37 6.41 7.86 -3.74
CA ASN A 37 6.65 9.24 -3.32
C ASN A 37 8.12 9.54 -2.98
N GLY A 38 9.05 9.07 -3.82
CA GLY A 38 10.49 9.32 -3.66
C GLY A 38 11.21 8.44 -2.64
N LYS A 39 10.52 7.45 -2.04
CA LYS A 39 11.09 6.54 -1.03
C LYS A 39 10.91 5.08 -1.42
N TRP A 40 11.90 4.26 -1.05
CA TRP A 40 11.82 2.82 -1.20
C TRP A 40 11.12 2.18 -0.01
N TYR A 41 10.10 1.38 -0.30
CA TYR A 41 9.39 0.54 0.65
C TYR A 41 9.52 -0.91 0.23
N THR A 42 9.54 -1.81 1.19
CA THR A 42 9.49 -3.25 0.92
C THR A 42 8.24 -3.81 1.57
N PHE A 43 7.42 -4.51 0.80
CA PHE A 43 6.25 -5.22 1.28
C PHE A 43 6.49 -6.71 1.16
N ASP A 44 6.01 -7.47 2.14
CA ASP A 44 6.08 -8.91 2.13
C ASP A 44 5.31 -9.50 0.94
N LYS A 45 5.91 -10.46 0.24
CA LYS A 45 5.33 -11.02 -1.00
C LYS A 45 4.08 -11.87 -0.78
N ASN A 46 3.89 -12.40 0.43
CA ASN A 46 2.75 -13.26 0.74
C ASN A 46 1.63 -12.47 1.40
N THR A 47 1.99 -11.55 2.31
CA THR A 47 1.03 -10.87 3.17
C THR A 47 0.81 -9.40 2.80
N GLY A 48 1.66 -8.78 1.98
CA GLY A 48 1.63 -7.35 1.70
C GLY A 48 2.04 -6.46 2.88
N ALA A 49 2.50 -7.05 4.00
CA ALA A 49 2.95 -6.31 5.17
C ALA A 49 4.20 -5.48 4.84
N MET A 50 4.19 -4.18 5.14
CA MET A 50 5.37 -3.33 5.05
C MET A 50 6.46 -3.85 5.99
N LYS A 51 7.65 -4.09 5.44
CA LYS A 51 8.88 -4.38 6.17
C LYS A 51 9.55 -3.05 6.51
N LYS A 52 9.89 -2.88 7.78
CA LYS A 52 10.70 -1.77 8.28
C LYS A 52 12.18 -2.08 8.10
#